data_AF-A0A258SHV8-F1
#
_entry.id   AF-A0A258SHV8-F1
#
_cell.length_a   1.000
_cell.length_b   1.000
_cell.length_c   1.000
_cell.angle_alpha   90.00
_cell.angle_beta   90.00
_cell.angle_gamma   90.00
#
_symmetry.space_group_name_H-M   'P 1'
#
loop_
_entity.id
_entity.type
_entity.pdbx_description
1 polymer ?
#
loop_
_entity_poly.entity_id
_entity_poly.type
_entity_poly.pdbx_seq_one_letter_code
_entity_poly.pdbx_strand_id
1 'polypeptide(L)'
;MTWLMRGLPAGSFGWLVLHELRLNLRGVRRRALSTWLGLLLLFGYVAIGISIALGLRDVAMTPSPIIFDGLLAVSLLALSLMATQAVLASYRTLYDAGDLDLLLSSPAGERTVLQAKLIGIAATIVLTYAVLTLPIVVPLAAIGHPQFWGVIPLLVALALTAACIGLGITLLIAGIAGPRAARTVGQITAALLGGGFFIVSQLLSRDRPGRGRIEIFERLRDSRIGESPLGSVPGRAAFGEPIAIILLLGATLILFTVASRIFQSRFLASYQAAGMRLARTKASRRGIRRHFKSGLFATIFAKEFRLLLRDPALAFQIVLRLVYLAPLMFLGLGGRGGSNVPFAASLAFASVLVVGQLVGSFAWLTISAEDSPDLLTVAPIDKAEVNRAKLIAALFMAAPIGIVLPIAVTLQSPIGGIVTLVMTVIAGVLAGVIELSFGKPMPRKSFNRRRGSGVIAGILGIVVTIICGGIAGVSVYFLGQA
;
A
#
# COMPACT_ATOMS: atom_id res chain seq x y z
N MET A 1 -5.75 23.50 17.56
CA MET A 1 -6.81 22.47 17.47
C MET A 1 -7.64 22.32 18.74
N THR A 2 -7.04 22.12 19.92
CA THR A 2 -7.78 22.00 21.19
C THR A 2 -8.60 23.23 21.55
N TRP A 3 -8.12 24.44 21.21
CA TRP A 3 -8.85 25.68 21.41
C TRP A 3 -10.09 25.81 20.49
N LEU A 4 -9.94 25.50 19.19
CA LEU A 4 -11.06 25.47 18.23
C LEU A 4 -12.15 24.45 18.60
N MET A 5 -11.78 23.31 19.18
CA MET A 5 -12.76 22.31 19.64
C MET A 5 -13.59 22.77 20.85
N ARG A 6 -13.08 23.68 21.68
CA ARG A 6 -13.81 24.15 22.89
C ARG A 6 -14.99 25.06 22.54
N GLY A 7 -14.96 25.71 21.38
CA GLY A 7 -16.03 26.59 20.90
C GLY A 7 -17.11 25.89 20.08
N LEU A 8 -17.00 24.59 19.83
CA LEU A 8 -17.96 23.83 19.03
C LEU A 8 -18.73 22.83 19.91
N PRO A 9 -20.05 22.67 19.72
CA PRO A 9 -20.82 21.69 20.47
C PRO A 9 -20.29 20.28 20.21
N ALA A 10 -20.13 19.49 21.28
CA ALA A 10 -19.67 18.11 21.19
C ALA A 10 -20.64 17.28 20.33
N GLY A 11 -20.09 16.47 19.42
CA GLY A 11 -20.89 15.69 18.45
C GLY A 11 -21.34 16.46 17.20
N SER A 12 -21.05 17.77 17.11
CA SER A 12 -21.27 18.52 15.87
C SER A 12 -20.30 18.11 14.76
N PHE A 13 -20.68 18.36 13.51
CA PHE A 13 -19.88 18.09 12.33
C PHE A 13 -18.45 18.66 12.43
N GLY A 14 -18.33 19.95 12.75
CA GLY A 14 -17.04 20.62 12.86
C GLY A 14 -16.17 20.04 13.98
N TRP A 15 -16.79 19.66 15.11
CA TRP A 15 -16.08 19.04 16.23
C TRP A 15 -15.52 17.66 15.84
N LEU A 16 -16.33 16.81 15.20
CA LEU A 16 -15.91 15.49 14.73
C LEU A 16 -14.82 15.57 13.66
N VAL A 17 -14.94 16.48 12.70
CA VAL A 17 -13.91 16.73 11.69
C VAL A 17 -12.58 17.13 12.34
N LEU A 18 -12.60 18.09 13.27
CA LEU A 18 -11.39 18.49 13.99
C LEU A 18 -10.79 17.34 14.80
N HIS A 19 -11.65 16.48 15.37
CA HIS A 19 -11.21 15.32 16.14
C HIS A 19 -10.46 14.32 15.26
N GLU A 20 -11.03 13.96 14.11
CA GLU A 20 -10.40 13.07 13.11
C GLU A 20 -9.05 13.65 12.63
N LEU A 21 -9.01 14.94 12.30
CA LEU A 21 -7.76 15.62 11.91
C LEU A 21 -6.69 15.54 13.00
N ARG A 22 -7.08 15.72 14.27
CA ARG A 22 -6.16 15.63 15.40
C ARG A 22 -5.63 14.21 15.61
N LEU A 23 -6.47 13.20 15.43
CA LEU A 23 -6.07 11.79 15.52
C LEU A 23 -5.02 11.45 14.46
N ASN A 24 -5.24 11.89 13.22
CA ASN A 24 -4.29 11.68 12.12
C ASN A 24 -2.92 12.30 12.40
N LEU A 25 -2.89 13.52 12.96
CA LEU A 25 -1.64 14.20 13.33
C LEU A 25 -0.89 13.54 14.49
N ARG A 26 -1.59 12.89 15.42
CA ARG A 26 -0.96 12.18 16.55
C ARG A 26 -0.14 10.97 16.12
N GLY A 27 -0.44 10.38 14.96
CA GLY A 27 0.32 9.26 14.40
C GLY A 27 1.78 9.59 14.06
N VAL A 28 2.10 10.87 13.83
CA VAL A 28 3.42 11.34 13.38
C VAL A 28 4.44 11.46 14.55
N ARG A 29 3.98 11.56 15.80
CA ARG A 29 4.78 12.08 16.92
C ARG A 29 5.51 11.02 17.78
N ARG A 30 6.02 9.91 17.23
CA ARG A 30 6.44 8.78 18.10
C ARG A 30 7.91 8.37 18.20
N ARG A 31 8.89 9.02 17.57
CA ARG A 31 10.32 8.88 17.95
C ARG A 31 11.13 10.14 17.61
N ALA A 32 11.83 10.70 18.59
CA ALA A 32 12.60 11.94 18.44
C ALA A 32 13.58 11.90 17.25
N LEU A 33 14.32 10.81 17.11
CA LEU A 33 15.33 10.66 16.06
C LEU A 33 14.73 10.54 14.65
N SER A 34 13.59 9.85 14.49
CA SER A 34 12.88 9.79 13.20
C SER A 34 12.23 11.12 12.82
N THR A 35 11.81 11.91 13.82
CA THR A 35 11.23 13.24 13.58
C THR A 35 12.29 14.21 13.11
N TRP A 36 13.49 14.21 13.71
CA TRP A 36 14.61 15.02 13.27
C TRP A 36 15.08 14.66 11.86
N LEU A 37 15.25 13.37 11.56
CA LEU A 37 15.62 12.93 10.22
C LEU A 37 14.54 13.30 9.19
N GLY A 38 13.26 13.16 9.55
CA GLY A 38 12.15 13.59 8.70
C GLY A 38 12.14 15.10 8.43
N LEU A 39 12.43 15.92 9.44
CA LEU A 39 12.56 17.37 9.30
C LEU A 39 13.76 17.77 8.43
N LEU A 40 14.91 17.10 8.61
CA LEU A 40 16.10 17.33 7.78
C LEU A 40 15.84 16.98 6.31
N LEU A 41 15.19 15.84 6.04
CA LEU A 41 14.78 15.46 4.69
C LEU A 41 13.77 16.46 4.11
N LEU A 42 12.80 16.92 4.89
CA LEU A 42 11.84 17.94 4.47
C LEU A 42 12.53 19.26 4.13
N PHE A 43 13.49 19.68 4.96
CA PHE A 43 14.27 20.90 4.71
C PHE A 43 15.09 20.79 3.42
N GLY A 44 15.79 19.66 3.22
CA GLY A 44 16.49 19.37 1.97
C GLY A 44 15.53 19.38 0.76
N TYR A 45 14.33 18.86 0.93
CA TYR A 45 13.33 18.85 -0.14
C TYR A 45 12.79 20.24 -0.49
N VAL A 46 12.56 21.10 0.51
CA VAL A 46 12.23 22.52 0.30
C VAL A 46 13.38 23.26 -0.38
N ALA A 47 14.63 23.00 0.01
CA ALA A 47 15.80 23.61 -0.62
C ALA A 47 15.92 23.23 -2.11
N ILE A 48 15.61 21.98 -2.47
CA ILE A 48 15.50 21.54 -3.87
C ILE A 48 14.40 22.35 -4.59
N GLY A 49 13.22 22.50 -3.97
CA GLY A 49 12.13 23.29 -4.52
C GLY A 49 12.50 24.77 -4.76
N ILE A 50 13.20 25.39 -3.82
CA ILE A 50 13.73 26.76 -3.97
C ILE A 50 14.73 26.83 -5.12
N SER A 51 15.62 25.84 -5.23
CA SER A 51 16.62 25.79 -6.32
C SER A 51 15.96 25.70 -7.69
N ILE A 52 14.92 24.86 -7.83
CA ILE A 52 14.11 24.76 -9.04
C ILE A 52 13.40 26.09 -9.34
N ALA A 53 12.81 26.72 -8.32
CA ALA A 53 12.10 27.98 -8.46
C ALA A 53 13.02 29.13 -8.92
N LEU A 54 14.25 29.17 -8.40
CA LEU A 54 15.26 30.14 -8.84
C LEU A 54 15.71 29.88 -10.27
N GLY A 55 15.92 28.62 -10.67
CA GLY A 55 16.32 28.26 -12.04
C GLY A 55 15.23 28.50 -13.09
N LEU A 56 13.96 28.46 -12.70
CA LEU A 56 12.81 28.67 -13.59
C LEU A 56 12.20 30.07 -13.48
N ARG A 57 12.84 30.97 -12.72
CA ARG A 57 12.32 32.31 -12.45
C ARG A 57 12.09 33.12 -13.71
N ASP A 58 13.07 33.08 -14.63
CA ASP A 58 13.05 33.89 -15.85
C ASP A 58 12.43 33.16 -17.06
N VAL A 59 11.98 31.91 -16.86
CA VAL A 59 11.32 31.12 -17.91
C VAL A 59 9.82 31.40 -17.87
N ALA A 60 9.30 32.11 -18.86
CA ALA A 60 7.86 32.35 -18.98
C ALA A 60 7.11 31.03 -19.24
N MET A 61 6.36 30.54 -18.26
CA MET A 61 5.47 29.39 -18.41
C MET A 61 4.11 29.85 -18.89
N THR A 62 3.96 29.95 -20.21
CA THR A 62 2.67 30.29 -20.82
C THR A 62 1.73 29.08 -20.82
N PRO A 63 0.43 29.26 -20.54
CA PRO A 63 -0.55 28.21 -20.66
C PRO A 63 -0.59 27.72 -22.10
N SER A 64 -0.16 26.47 -22.34
CA SER A 64 -0.19 25.83 -23.65
C SER A 64 -1.00 24.53 -23.59
N PRO A 65 -1.63 24.10 -24.70
CA PRO A 65 -2.39 22.85 -24.76
C PRO A 65 -1.60 21.64 -24.26
N ILE A 66 -0.31 21.58 -24.61
CA ILE A 66 0.61 20.51 -24.20
C ILE A 66 0.74 20.44 -22.67
N ILE A 67 0.80 21.59 -22.00
CA ILE A 67 0.89 21.62 -20.54
C ILE A 67 -0.45 21.19 -19.92
N PHE A 68 -1.59 21.55 -20.51
CA PHE A 68 -2.90 21.11 -20.01
C PHE A 68 -3.10 19.60 -20.13
N ASP A 69 -2.69 18.99 -21.24
CA ASP A 69 -2.66 17.53 -21.37
C ASP A 69 -1.78 16.89 -20.28
N GLY A 70 -0.65 17.53 -19.97
CA GLY A 70 0.29 17.06 -18.94
C GLY A 70 -0.29 17.12 -17.54
N LEU A 71 -0.92 18.25 -17.22
CA LEU A 71 -1.58 18.44 -15.94
C LEU A 71 -2.79 17.52 -15.80
N LEU A 72 -3.55 17.26 -16.87
CA LEU A 72 -4.63 16.28 -16.85
C LEU A 72 -4.08 14.87 -16.59
N ALA A 73 -3.02 14.45 -17.31
CA ALA A 73 -2.39 13.14 -17.12
C ALA A 73 -1.89 12.96 -15.67
N VAL A 74 -1.18 13.96 -15.15
CA VAL A 74 -0.67 13.97 -13.77
C VAL A 74 -1.82 14.00 -12.76
N SER A 75 -2.89 14.74 -13.02
CA SER A 75 -4.07 14.79 -12.14
C SER A 75 -4.82 13.45 -12.10
N LEU A 76 -5.00 12.79 -13.25
CA LEU A 76 -5.62 11.45 -13.31
C LEU A 76 -4.77 10.39 -12.62
N LEU A 77 -3.44 10.46 -12.81
CA LEU A 77 -2.50 9.61 -12.10
C LEU A 77 -2.57 9.85 -10.59
N ALA A 78 -2.50 11.12 -10.17
CA ALA A 78 -2.63 11.48 -8.76
C ALA A 78 -3.96 10.99 -8.20
N LEU A 79 -5.07 11.18 -8.91
CA LEU A 79 -6.40 10.72 -8.53
C LEU A 79 -6.46 9.19 -8.35
N SER A 80 -5.85 8.42 -9.26
CA SER A 80 -5.78 6.96 -9.18
C SER A 80 -5.02 6.50 -7.92
N LEU A 81 -3.87 7.12 -7.64
CA LEU A 81 -3.08 6.81 -6.46
C LEU A 81 -3.79 7.24 -5.17
N MET A 82 -4.42 8.41 -5.18
CA MET A 82 -5.22 8.93 -4.06
C MET A 82 -6.44 8.03 -3.80
N ALA A 83 -7.13 7.57 -4.84
CA ALA A 83 -8.28 6.67 -4.72
C ALA A 83 -7.86 5.32 -4.10
N THR A 84 -6.69 4.81 -4.48
CA THR A 84 -6.11 3.62 -3.87
C THR A 84 -5.87 3.81 -2.36
N GLN A 85 -5.28 4.95 -1.96
CA GLN A 85 -5.09 5.29 -0.55
C GLN A 85 -6.44 5.48 0.17
N ALA A 86 -7.42 6.06 -0.50
CA ALA A 86 -8.77 6.28 0.03
C ALA A 86 -9.51 4.97 0.30
N VAL A 87 -9.41 3.96 -0.56
CA VAL A 87 -10.00 2.62 -0.32
C VAL A 87 -9.42 2.02 0.97
N LEU A 88 -8.09 2.06 1.14
CA LEU A 88 -7.42 1.52 2.32
C LEU A 88 -7.77 2.30 3.59
N ALA A 89 -7.80 3.63 3.51
CA ALA A 89 -8.15 4.49 4.62
C ALA A 89 -9.61 4.31 5.02
N SER A 90 -10.53 4.30 4.06
CA SER A 90 -11.95 4.03 4.25
C SER A 90 -12.15 2.71 4.99
N TYR A 91 -11.56 1.62 4.50
CA TYR A 91 -11.65 0.32 5.16
C TYR A 91 -11.21 0.37 6.63
N ARG A 92 -10.04 0.97 6.92
CA ARG A 92 -9.51 1.06 8.28
C ARG A 92 -10.44 1.87 9.19
N THR A 93 -10.98 2.98 8.70
CA THR A 93 -11.85 3.87 9.49
C THR A 93 -13.23 3.28 9.73
N LEU A 94 -13.71 2.37 8.88
CA LEU A 94 -15.07 1.83 8.91
C LEU A 94 -15.17 0.48 9.62
N TYR A 95 -14.15 -0.38 9.47
CA TYR A 95 -14.22 -1.77 9.92
C TYR A 95 -13.14 -2.15 10.94
N ASP A 96 -11.97 -1.48 10.93
CA ASP A 96 -10.91 -1.76 11.91
C ASP A 96 -10.93 -0.81 13.11
N ALA A 97 -11.30 0.45 12.88
CA ALA A 97 -11.42 1.46 13.92
C ALA A 97 -12.68 1.15 14.75
N GLY A 98 -12.48 0.53 15.92
CA GLY A 98 -13.57 0.26 16.87
C GLY A 98 -14.19 1.51 17.52
N ASP A 99 -13.98 2.69 16.93
CA ASP A 99 -14.55 3.96 17.38
C ASP A 99 -16.00 4.14 16.90
N LEU A 100 -16.39 3.44 15.85
CA LEU A 100 -17.67 3.62 15.19
C LEU A 100 -18.84 3.16 16.05
N ASP A 101 -18.64 2.14 16.89
CA ASP A 101 -19.66 1.65 17.83
C ASP A 101 -19.98 2.68 18.90
N LEU A 102 -18.95 3.39 19.36
CA LEU A 102 -19.08 4.50 20.31
C LEU A 102 -19.74 5.72 19.65
N LEU A 103 -19.40 6.02 18.40
CA LEU A 103 -19.97 7.16 17.68
C LEU A 103 -21.43 6.95 17.30
N LEU A 104 -21.82 5.73 16.90
CA LEU A 104 -23.20 5.39 16.54
C LEU A 104 -24.12 5.18 17.75
N SER A 105 -23.57 4.88 18.93
CA SER A 105 -24.33 4.88 20.19
C SER A 105 -24.46 6.26 20.83
N SER A 106 -23.69 7.24 20.36
CA SER A 106 -23.82 8.64 20.78
C SER A 106 -24.96 9.34 20.01
N PRO A 107 -25.52 10.46 20.50
CA PRO A 107 -26.60 11.20 19.83
C PRO A 107 -26.14 11.94 18.55
N ALA A 108 -25.04 11.53 17.93
CA ALA A 108 -24.53 12.09 16.68
C ALA A 108 -25.27 11.48 15.48
N GLY A 109 -25.73 12.33 14.57
CA GLY A 109 -26.35 11.87 13.32
C GLY A 109 -25.39 11.02 12.49
N GLU A 110 -25.88 9.89 11.97
CA GLU A 110 -25.10 8.92 11.18
C GLU A 110 -24.42 9.57 9.97
N ARG A 111 -25.14 10.47 9.29
CA ARG A 111 -24.63 11.24 8.16
C ARG A 111 -23.46 12.14 8.55
N THR A 112 -23.54 12.77 9.72
CA THR A 112 -22.50 13.63 10.27
C THR A 112 -21.23 12.84 10.55
N VAL A 113 -21.38 11.63 11.11
CA VAL A 113 -20.26 10.71 11.35
C VAL A 113 -19.60 10.28 10.04
N LEU A 114 -20.39 9.90 9.03
CA LEU A 114 -19.88 9.50 7.71
C LEU A 114 -19.11 10.64 7.03
N GLN A 115 -19.68 11.86 7.05
CA GLN A 115 -19.04 13.04 6.46
C GLN A 115 -17.73 13.40 7.19
N ALA A 116 -17.71 13.30 8.53
CA ALA A 116 -16.50 13.55 9.30
C ALA A 116 -15.40 12.55 8.96
N LYS A 117 -15.72 11.25 8.83
CA LYS A 117 -14.76 10.22 8.41
C LYS A 117 -14.25 10.44 6.98
N LEU A 118 -15.13 10.79 6.03
CA LEU A 118 -14.72 11.14 4.67
C LEU A 118 -13.74 12.32 4.63
N ILE A 119 -13.99 13.36 5.42
CA ILE A 119 -13.06 14.50 5.52
C ILE A 119 -11.75 14.08 6.19
N GLY A 120 -11.79 13.24 7.23
CA GLY A 120 -10.59 12.69 7.85
C GLY A 120 -9.72 11.92 6.85
N ILE A 121 -10.34 11.11 5.98
CA ILE A 121 -9.66 10.39 4.90
C ILE A 121 -9.07 11.37 3.89
N ALA A 122 -9.89 12.30 3.37
CA ALA A 122 -9.46 13.30 2.40
C ALA A 122 -8.28 14.13 2.94
N ALA A 123 -8.36 14.59 4.19
CA ALA A 123 -7.31 15.39 4.81
C ALA A 123 -6.01 14.60 5.01
N THR A 124 -6.08 13.31 5.31
CA THR A 124 -4.89 12.44 5.42
C THR A 124 -4.21 12.30 4.05
N ILE A 125 -5.00 12.17 2.99
CA ILE A 125 -4.51 12.13 1.61
C ILE A 125 -3.91 13.48 1.23
N VAL A 126 -4.63 14.59 1.44
CA VAL A 126 -4.11 15.94 1.21
C VAL A 126 -2.78 16.13 1.93
N LEU A 127 -2.68 15.77 3.21
CA LEU A 127 -1.44 15.91 3.97
C LEU A 127 -0.29 15.09 3.36
N THR A 128 -0.57 13.85 2.95
CA THR A 128 0.44 12.96 2.35
C THR A 128 0.98 13.53 1.04
N TYR A 129 0.09 14.03 0.17
CA TYR A 129 0.50 14.58 -1.13
C TYR A 129 1.00 16.02 -1.02
N ALA A 130 0.53 16.79 -0.03
CA ALA A 130 1.03 18.14 0.25
C ALA A 130 2.50 18.10 0.66
N VAL A 131 2.91 17.16 1.51
CA VAL A 131 4.33 16.96 1.87
C VAL A 131 5.18 16.63 0.65
N LEU A 132 4.61 15.97 -0.36
CA LEU A 132 5.31 15.62 -1.61
C LEU A 132 5.26 16.70 -2.68
N THR A 133 4.35 17.68 -2.61
CA THR A 133 4.12 18.63 -3.72
C THR A 133 4.39 20.07 -3.32
N LEU A 134 3.91 20.50 -2.15
CA LEU A 134 4.05 21.87 -1.68
C LEU A 134 5.51 22.34 -1.53
N PRO A 135 6.48 21.51 -1.08
CA PRO A 135 7.87 21.95 -1.00
C PRO A 135 8.47 22.38 -2.34
N ILE A 136 7.93 21.91 -3.47
CA ILE A 136 8.33 22.34 -4.81
C ILE A 136 7.44 23.49 -5.30
N VAL A 137 6.11 23.32 -5.17
CA VAL A 137 5.12 24.24 -5.74
C VAL A 137 5.10 25.59 -5.02
N VAL A 138 5.21 25.62 -3.70
CA VAL A 138 5.12 26.86 -2.92
C VAL A 138 6.28 27.82 -3.23
N PRO A 139 7.56 27.39 -3.22
CA PRO A 139 8.65 28.26 -3.66
C PRO A 139 8.50 28.73 -5.12
N LEU A 140 8.05 27.84 -6.02
CA LEU A 140 7.83 28.19 -7.43
C LEU A 140 6.74 29.28 -7.58
N ALA A 141 5.65 29.14 -6.83
CA ALA A 141 4.56 30.11 -6.83
C ALA A 141 4.92 31.44 -6.17
N ALA A 142 5.81 31.41 -5.16
CA ALA A 142 6.22 32.61 -4.44
C ALA A 142 7.28 33.43 -5.18
N ILE A 143 8.19 32.81 -5.94
CA ILE A 143 9.36 33.49 -6.52
C ILE A 143 9.13 33.94 -7.96
N GLY A 144 8.42 33.17 -8.77
CA GLY A 144 8.31 33.43 -10.22
C GLY A 144 6.91 33.29 -10.81
N HIS A 145 6.13 32.31 -10.36
CA HIS A 145 4.92 31.88 -11.09
C HIS A 145 3.68 31.80 -10.18
N PRO A 146 3.05 32.94 -9.82
CA PRO A 146 1.94 32.98 -8.86
C PRO A 146 0.72 32.15 -9.30
N GLN A 147 0.58 31.88 -10.60
CA GLN A 147 -0.40 30.97 -11.17
C GLN A 147 -0.44 29.58 -10.47
N PHE A 148 0.70 29.05 -10.00
CA PHE A 148 0.75 27.73 -9.38
C PHE A 148 0.16 27.63 -7.97
N TRP A 149 -0.31 28.74 -7.38
CA TRP A 149 -1.13 28.67 -6.16
C TRP A 149 -2.41 27.85 -6.38
N GLY A 150 -2.89 27.75 -7.63
CA GLY A 150 -4.01 26.91 -8.04
C GLY A 150 -3.83 25.40 -7.83
N VAL A 151 -2.59 24.92 -7.65
CA VAL A 151 -2.32 23.51 -7.34
C VAL A 151 -2.88 23.11 -5.97
N ILE A 152 -2.94 24.03 -5.01
CA ILE A 152 -3.46 23.75 -3.67
C ILE A 152 -4.94 23.37 -3.70
N PRO A 153 -5.87 24.18 -4.26
CA PRO A 153 -7.27 23.79 -4.37
C PRO A 153 -7.47 22.56 -5.27
N LEU A 154 -6.65 22.40 -6.32
CA LEU A 154 -6.67 21.18 -7.14
C LEU A 154 -6.37 19.93 -6.30
N LEU A 155 -5.34 19.94 -5.47
CA LEU A 155 -4.99 18.82 -4.58
C LEU A 155 -6.14 18.48 -3.61
N VAL A 156 -6.77 19.51 -3.02
CA VAL A 156 -7.90 19.33 -2.11
C VAL A 156 -9.07 18.64 -2.82
N ALA A 157 -9.41 19.10 -4.03
CA ALA A 157 -10.50 18.54 -4.80
C ALA A 157 -10.22 17.10 -5.29
N LEU A 158 -9.00 16.82 -5.75
CA LEU A 158 -8.60 15.46 -6.12
C LEU A 158 -8.69 14.52 -4.92
N ALA A 159 -8.22 14.95 -3.76
CA ALA A 159 -8.26 14.13 -2.53
C ALA A 159 -9.70 13.88 -2.04
N LEU A 160 -10.57 14.89 -2.13
CA LEU A 160 -11.98 14.74 -1.73
C LEU A 160 -12.76 13.86 -2.72
N THR A 161 -12.49 14.01 -4.03
CA THR A 161 -13.02 13.11 -5.07
C THR A 161 -12.55 11.68 -4.84
N ALA A 162 -11.26 11.48 -4.58
CA ALA A 162 -10.66 10.19 -4.26
C ALA A 162 -11.30 9.56 -3.01
N ALA A 163 -11.55 10.35 -1.96
CA ALA A 163 -12.22 9.88 -0.75
C ALA A 163 -13.64 9.35 -1.05
N CYS A 164 -14.40 10.04 -1.89
CA CYS A 164 -15.74 9.60 -2.31
C CYS A 164 -15.68 8.30 -3.14
N ILE A 165 -14.76 8.23 -4.11
CA ILE A 165 -14.53 7.03 -4.92
C ILE A 165 -14.11 5.85 -4.02
N GLY A 166 -13.15 6.07 -3.12
CA GLY A 166 -12.62 5.05 -2.24
C GLY A 166 -13.66 4.49 -1.28
N LEU A 167 -14.50 5.35 -0.69
CA LEU A 167 -15.64 4.92 0.13
C LEU A 167 -16.65 4.14 -0.72
N GLY A 168 -17.00 4.62 -1.91
CA GLY A 168 -17.93 3.94 -2.80
C GLY A 168 -17.48 2.53 -3.17
N ILE A 169 -16.21 2.38 -3.55
CA ILE A 169 -15.57 1.07 -3.82
C ILE A 169 -15.61 0.20 -2.56
N THR A 170 -15.27 0.76 -1.39
CA THR A 170 -15.26 0.02 -0.13
C THR A 170 -16.64 -0.55 0.20
N LEU A 171 -17.70 0.27 0.08
CA LEU A 171 -19.07 -0.15 0.33
C LEU A 171 -19.60 -1.13 -0.72
N LEU A 172 -19.21 -0.97 -1.99
CA LEU A 172 -19.53 -1.92 -3.05
C LEU A 172 -18.93 -3.29 -2.76
N ILE A 173 -17.65 -3.33 -2.39
CA ILE A 173 -16.97 -4.57 -2.01
C ILE A 173 -17.63 -5.19 -0.77
N ALA A 174 -18.00 -4.37 0.22
CA ALA A 174 -18.68 -4.85 1.42
C ALA A 174 -20.07 -5.42 1.11
N GLY A 175 -20.79 -4.85 0.15
CA GLY A 175 -22.06 -5.37 -0.32
C GLY A 175 -21.95 -6.71 -1.05
N ILE A 176 -20.92 -6.90 -1.87
CA ILE A 176 -20.75 -8.11 -2.70
C ILE A 176 -20.08 -9.24 -1.90
N ALA A 177 -18.94 -8.97 -1.26
CA ALA A 177 -18.14 -10.00 -0.57
C ALA A 177 -18.55 -10.18 0.90
N GLY A 178 -19.34 -9.26 1.44
CA GLY A 178 -19.69 -9.19 2.85
C GLY A 178 -18.63 -8.44 3.70
N PRO A 179 -18.99 -7.86 4.86
CA PRO A 179 -18.11 -6.98 5.63
C PRO A 179 -16.82 -7.64 6.13
N ARG A 180 -16.82 -8.96 6.34
CA ARG A 180 -15.63 -9.71 6.80
C ARG A 180 -14.61 -9.91 5.70
N ALA A 181 -15.06 -10.21 4.47
CA ALA A 181 -14.17 -10.36 3.32
C ALA A 181 -13.79 -9.01 2.72
N ALA A 182 -14.54 -7.94 3.00
CA ALA A 182 -14.24 -6.59 2.54
C ALA A 182 -12.84 -6.11 2.94
N ARG A 183 -12.28 -6.60 4.04
CA ARG A 183 -10.87 -6.36 4.42
C ARG A 183 -9.93 -6.83 3.35
N THR A 184 -10.01 -8.12 3.08
CA THR A 184 -9.08 -8.82 2.21
C THR A 184 -9.28 -8.35 0.78
N VAL A 185 -10.54 -8.33 0.32
CA VAL A 185 -10.87 -7.91 -1.04
C VAL A 185 -10.54 -6.44 -1.22
N GLY A 186 -10.86 -5.56 -0.26
CA GLY A 186 -10.50 -4.14 -0.33
C GLY A 186 -9.00 -3.88 -0.38
N GLN A 187 -8.21 -4.61 0.41
CA GLN A 187 -6.75 -4.53 0.35
C GLN A 187 -6.19 -5.09 -0.96
N ILE A 188 -6.72 -6.20 -1.46
CA ILE A 188 -6.35 -6.76 -2.77
C ILE A 188 -6.71 -5.78 -3.88
N THR A 189 -7.91 -5.21 -3.88
CA THR A 189 -8.36 -4.23 -4.87
C THR A 189 -7.53 -2.97 -4.81
N ALA A 190 -7.23 -2.42 -3.63
CA ALA A 190 -6.34 -1.27 -3.51
C ALA A 190 -4.93 -1.60 -4.02
N ALA A 191 -4.40 -2.75 -3.65
CA ALA A 191 -3.11 -3.24 -4.11
C ALA A 191 -3.10 -3.40 -5.65
N LEU A 192 -4.13 -3.98 -6.25
CA LEU A 192 -4.30 -4.10 -7.69
C LEU A 192 -4.55 -2.75 -8.38
N LEU A 193 -5.24 -1.80 -7.78
CA LEU A 193 -5.46 -0.46 -8.35
C LEU A 193 -4.17 0.36 -8.36
N GLY A 194 -3.44 0.37 -7.23
CA GLY A 194 -2.13 0.99 -7.15
C GLY A 194 -1.09 0.28 -8.03
N GLY A 195 -1.24 -1.04 -8.22
CA GLY A 195 -0.35 -1.88 -9.04
C GLY A 195 -0.66 -1.81 -10.51
N GLY A 196 -1.93 -1.69 -10.83
CA GLY A 196 -2.47 -1.63 -12.17
C GLY A 196 -1.91 -0.46 -12.93
N PHE A 197 -1.86 0.75 -12.34
CA PHE A 197 -1.25 1.89 -13.04
C PHE A 197 0.21 1.63 -13.41
N PHE A 198 0.99 1.06 -12.50
CA PHE A 198 2.39 0.73 -12.77
C PHE A 198 2.49 -0.36 -13.84
N ILE A 199 1.75 -1.46 -13.70
CA ILE A 199 1.74 -2.57 -14.68
C ILE A 199 1.30 -2.07 -16.06
N VAL A 200 0.22 -1.29 -16.14
CA VAL A 200 -0.28 -0.68 -17.38
C VAL A 200 0.78 0.24 -17.98
N SER A 201 1.42 1.11 -17.19
CA SER A 201 2.51 1.95 -17.68
C SER A 201 3.68 1.14 -18.25
N GLN A 202 3.99 -0.02 -17.68
CA GLN A 202 5.03 -0.91 -18.20
C GLN A 202 4.57 -1.67 -19.46
N LEU A 203 3.34 -2.16 -19.50
CA LEU A 203 2.77 -2.89 -20.64
C LEU A 203 2.65 -2.03 -21.88
N LEU A 204 2.38 -0.73 -21.72
CA LEU A 204 2.37 0.20 -22.85
C LEU A 204 3.79 0.40 -23.41
N SER A 205 4.84 0.31 -22.59
CA SER A 205 6.26 0.55 -22.97
C SER A 205 6.88 -0.55 -23.84
N ARG A 206 6.11 -1.18 -24.74
CA ARG A 206 6.46 -2.44 -25.42
C ARG A 206 7.82 -2.41 -26.13
N ASP A 207 8.22 -1.23 -26.62
CA ASP A 207 9.45 -1.08 -27.41
C ASP A 207 10.66 -0.58 -26.61
N ARG A 208 10.46 0.12 -25.48
CA ARG A 208 11.56 0.63 -24.62
C ARG A 208 11.14 0.68 -23.15
N PRO A 209 11.57 -0.28 -22.30
CA PRO A 209 11.23 -0.27 -20.88
C PRO A 209 11.77 1.00 -20.21
N GLY A 210 10.89 1.73 -19.50
CA GLY A 210 11.21 3.00 -18.83
C GLY A 210 10.56 4.24 -19.45
N ARG A 211 10.01 4.16 -20.68
CA ARG A 211 9.31 5.29 -21.35
C ARG A 211 7.79 5.25 -21.29
N GLY A 212 7.14 4.26 -20.69
CA GLY A 212 5.67 4.17 -20.72
C GLY A 212 4.91 5.31 -20.09
N ARG A 213 5.54 6.03 -19.15
CA ARG A 213 4.98 7.28 -18.61
C ARG A 213 4.96 8.39 -19.69
N ILE A 214 5.99 8.42 -20.53
CA ILE A 214 6.09 9.31 -21.69
C ILE A 214 5.12 8.86 -22.78
N GLU A 215 4.95 7.56 -23.00
CA GLU A 215 4.03 7.04 -24.03
C GLU A 215 2.55 7.21 -23.65
N ILE A 216 2.18 7.05 -22.37
CA ILE A 216 0.85 7.45 -21.89
C ILE A 216 0.63 8.94 -22.13
N PHE A 217 1.66 9.75 -21.88
CA PHE A 217 1.60 11.19 -22.07
C PHE A 217 1.48 11.56 -23.56
N GLU A 218 2.21 10.88 -24.45
CA GLU A 218 2.11 11.02 -25.90
C GLU A 218 0.75 10.59 -26.43
N ARG A 219 0.21 9.43 -26.00
CA ARG A 219 -1.14 8.99 -26.41
C ARG A 219 -2.23 9.93 -25.92
N LEU A 220 -2.08 10.49 -24.73
CA LEU A 220 -3.05 11.45 -24.20
C LEU A 220 -2.96 12.79 -24.92
N ARG A 221 -1.75 13.23 -25.27
CA ARG A 221 -1.51 14.39 -26.14
C ARG A 221 -2.13 14.18 -27.53
N ASP A 222 -1.97 13.00 -28.13
CA ASP A 222 -2.57 12.68 -29.43
C ASP A 222 -4.10 12.64 -29.38
N SER A 223 -4.67 12.28 -28.22
CA SER A 223 -6.13 12.24 -28.02
C SER A 223 -6.77 13.63 -27.89
N ARG A 224 -5.99 14.70 -27.68
CA ARG A 224 -6.44 16.11 -27.48
C ARG A 224 -7.52 16.27 -26.40
N ILE A 225 -7.66 15.32 -25.48
CA ILE A 225 -8.70 15.36 -24.43
C ILE A 225 -8.49 16.56 -23.50
N GLY A 226 -7.24 16.95 -23.21
CA GLY A 226 -6.94 18.12 -22.40
C GLY A 226 -7.18 19.46 -23.11
N GLU A 227 -7.45 19.46 -24.42
CA GLU A 227 -7.93 20.63 -25.16
C GLU A 227 -9.45 20.82 -24.99
N SER A 228 -10.18 19.80 -24.54
CA SER A 228 -11.63 19.89 -24.36
C SER A 228 -12.02 20.83 -23.19
N PRO A 229 -13.22 21.43 -23.20
CA PRO A 229 -13.68 22.30 -22.13
C PRO A 229 -13.68 21.64 -20.74
N LEU A 230 -13.89 20.32 -20.69
CA LEU A 230 -13.88 19.54 -19.44
C LEU A 230 -12.50 18.99 -19.08
N GLY A 231 -11.72 18.55 -20.08
CA GLY A 231 -10.37 18.02 -19.87
C GLY A 231 -9.34 19.10 -19.52
N SER A 232 -9.55 20.33 -19.95
CA SER A 232 -8.67 21.46 -19.59
C SER A 232 -8.85 21.94 -18.14
N VAL A 233 -9.95 21.57 -17.47
CA VAL A 233 -10.30 22.11 -16.13
C VAL A 233 -9.22 21.85 -15.07
N PRO A 234 -8.65 20.64 -14.92
CA PRO A 234 -7.55 20.42 -13.98
C PRO A 234 -6.31 21.24 -14.31
N GLY A 235 -6.00 21.41 -15.59
CA GLY A 235 -4.90 22.25 -16.09
C GLY A 235 -5.10 23.71 -15.70
N ARG A 236 -6.24 24.28 -16.08
CA ARG A 236 -6.64 25.67 -15.79
C ARG A 236 -6.70 25.94 -14.28
N ALA A 237 -7.20 24.99 -13.50
CA ALA A 237 -7.23 25.10 -12.04
C ALA A 237 -5.82 25.13 -11.44
N ALA A 238 -4.88 24.32 -11.92
CA ALA A 238 -3.50 24.34 -11.44
C ALA A 238 -2.73 25.62 -11.83
N PHE A 239 -3.11 26.25 -12.94
CA PHE A 239 -2.66 27.60 -13.34
C PHE A 239 -3.38 28.74 -12.60
N GLY A 240 -4.21 28.43 -11.59
CA GLY A 240 -4.78 29.45 -10.72
C GLY A 240 -5.99 30.18 -11.31
N GLU A 241 -6.60 29.66 -12.38
CA GLU A 241 -7.77 30.28 -12.96
C GLU A 241 -8.99 30.18 -12.01
N PRO A 242 -9.57 31.31 -11.54
CA PRO A 242 -10.59 31.28 -10.50
C PRO A 242 -11.85 30.50 -10.88
N ILE A 243 -12.29 30.62 -12.14
CA ILE A 243 -13.50 29.96 -12.65
C ILE A 243 -13.31 28.44 -12.64
N ALA A 244 -12.16 27.95 -13.11
CA ALA A 244 -11.85 26.52 -13.12
C ALA A 244 -11.78 25.96 -11.69
N ILE A 245 -11.19 26.71 -10.75
CA ILE A 245 -11.14 26.34 -9.33
C ILE A 245 -12.54 26.24 -8.72
N ILE A 246 -13.40 27.24 -8.97
CA ILE A 246 -14.78 27.25 -8.45
C ILE A 246 -15.59 26.10 -9.03
N LEU A 247 -15.51 25.85 -10.34
CA LEU A 247 -16.20 24.74 -10.98
C LEU A 247 -15.74 23.39 -10.43
N LEU A 248 -14.43 23.20 -10.28
CA LEU A 248 -13.85 21.95 -9.83
C LEU A 248 -14.15 21.69 -8.34
N LEU A 249 -14.02 22.70 -7.48
CA LEU A 249 -14.40 22.58 -6.06
C LEU A 249 -15.91 22.41 -5.90
N GLY A 250 -16.72 23.15 -6.66
CA GLY A 250 -18.17 23.05 -6.66
C GLY A 250 -18.65 21.67 -7.08
N ALA A 251 -18.14 21.14 -8.19
CA ALA A 251 -18.43 19.78 -8.65
C ALA A 251 -18.02 18.74 -7.61
N THR A 252 -16.85 18.91 -6.97
CA THR A 252 -16.39 18.00 -5.92
C THR A 252 -17.27 18.07 -4.67
N LEU A 253 -17.74 19.25 -4.29
CA LEU A 253 -18.64 19.43 -3.15
C LEU A 253 -20.02 18.82 -3.43
N ILE A 254 -20.53 18.97 -4.65
CA ILE A 254 -21.75 18.29 -5.11
C ILE A 254 -21.55 16.78 -5.03
N LEU A 255 -20.45 16.25 -5.58
CA LEU A 255 -20.12 14.83 -5.49
C LEU A 255 -20.07 14.34 -4.04
N PHE A 256 -19.42 15.08 -3.15
CA PHE A 256 -19.32 14.75 -1.72
C PHE A 256 -20.70 14.71 -1.05
N THR A 257 -21.54 15.71 -1.29
CA THR A 257 -22.87 15.78 -0.68
C THR A 257 -23.80 14.68 -1.20
N VAL A 258 -23.76 14.40 -2.51
CA VAL A 258 -24.50 13.32 -3.16
C VAL A 258 -24.02 11.95 -2.68
N ALA A 259 -22.71 11.70 -2.70
CA ALA A 259 -22.11 10.46 -2.22
C ALA A 259 -22.47 10.21 -0.75
N SER A 260 -22.36 11.24 0.11
CA SER A 260 -22.73 11.15 1.52
C SER A 260 -24.21 10.78 1.71
N ARG A 261 -25.13 11.31 0.89
CA ARG A 261 -26.56 10.97 0.97
C ARG A 261 -26.83 9.55 0.50
N ILE A 262 -26.29 9.16 -0.65
CA ILE A 262 -26.52 7.84 -1.26
C ILE A 262 -25.90 6.73 -0.40
N PHE A 263 -24.70 6.96 0.14
CA PHE A 263 -23.95 5.94 0.86
C PHE A 263 -24.37 5.77 2.33
N GLN A 264 -25.16 6.68 2.91
CA GLN A 264 -25.59 6.57 4.31
C GLN A 264 -26.30 5.25 4.61
N SER A 265 -27.31 4.88 3.82
CA SER A 265 -28.10 3.65 4.04
C SER A 265 -27.24 2.40 3.87
N ARG A 266 -26.40 2.36 2.83
CA ARG A 266 -25.48 1.24 2.58
C ARG A 266 -24.40 1.12 3.65
N PHE A 267 -23.92 2.25 4.17
CA PHE A 267 -22.97 2.30 5.27
C PHE A 267 -23.53 1.63 6.53
N LEU A 268 -24.75 1.99 6.93
CA LEU A 268 -25.40 1.41 8.12
C LEU A 268 -25.70 -0.06 7.95
N ALA A 269 -26.25 -0.45 6.79
CA ALA A 269 -26.51 -1.86 6.48
C ALA A 269 -25.22 -2.68 6.52
N SER A 270 -24.13 -2.14 5.97
CA SER A 270 -22.82 -2.80 6.00
C SER A 270 -22.22 -2.88 7.41
N TYR A 271 -22.40 -1.83 8.23
CA TYR A 271 -21.93 -1.80 9.61
C TYR A 271 -22.70 -2.79 10.50
N GLN A 272 -24.03 -2.80 10.43
CA GLN A 272 -24.87 -3.74 11.17
C GLN A 272 -24.57 -5.19 10.78
N ALA A 273 -24.37 -5.46 9.48
CA ALA A 273 -23.95 -6.78 9.01
C ALA A 273 -22.56 -7.20 9.51
N ALA A 274 -21.67 -6.23 9.80
CA ALA A 274 -20.36 -6.47 10.39
C ALA A 274 -20.44 -6.76 11.90
N GLY A 275 -21.24 -5.98 12.64
CA GLY A 275 -21.38 -6.06 14.10
C GLY A 275 -22.28 -7.20 14.61
N MET A 276 -23.35 -7.57 13.89
CA MET A 276 -24.40 -8.49 14.36
C MET A 276 -24.02 -9.99 14.33
N ARG A 277 -22.74 -10.32 14.20
CA ARG A 277 -22.27 -11.68 14.46
C ARG A 277 -21.07 -11.61 15.39
N LEU A 278 -21.32 -11.22 16.65
CA LEU A 278 -20.76 -11.96 17.79
C LEU A 278 -20.76 -13.41 17.36
N ALA A 279 -19.58 -14.00 17.19
CA ALA A 279 -19.48 -15.39 16.79
C ALA A 279 -20.40 -16.14 17.74
N ARG A 280 -21.55 -16.63 17.23
CA ARG A 280 -22.39 -17.54 17.97
C ARG A 280 -21.42 -18.67 18.26
N THR A 281 -20.89 -18.66 19.47
CA THR A 281 -19.92 -19.64 19.93
C THR A 281 -20.75 -20.89 19.89
N LYS A 282 -20.68 -21.60 18.76
CA LYS A 282 -21.39 -22.86 18.59
C LYS A 282 -20.71 -23.69 19.65
N ALA A 283 -21.34 -23.82 20.81
CA ALA A 283 -20.79 -24.52 21.95
C ALA A 283 -20.25 -25.84 21.37
N SER A 284 -18.93 -26.01 21.45
CA SER A 284 -18.27 -27.12 20.79
C SER A 284 -18.81 -28.40 21.43
N ARG A 285 -19.84 -28.99 20.82
CA ARG A 285 -20.41 -30.28 21.24
C ARG A 285 -19.43 -31.44 21.02
N ARG A 286 -18.22 -31.18 20.51
CA ARG A 286 -17.18 -32.20 20.28
C ARG A 286 -16.19 -32.17 21.43
N GLY A 287 -16.10 -33.30 22.13
CA GLY A 287 -15.27 -33.47 23.32
C GLY A 287 -13.79 -33.13 23.09
N ILE A 288 -13.17 -32.62 24.16
CA ILE A 288 -11.78 -32.18 24.29
C ILE A 288 -10.81 -33.20 23.66
N ARG A 289 -11.04 -34.51 23.87
CA ARG A 289 -10.23 -35.63 23.34
C ARG A 289 -10.01 -35.67 21.81
N ARG A 290 -10.88 -35.07 20.98
CA ARG A 290 -10.66 -35.03 19.51
C ARG A 290 -9.70 -33.92 19.08
N HIS A 291 -9.40 -32.96 19.94
CA HIS A 291 -8.54 -31.81 19.64
C HIS A 291 -7.06 -32.04 19.99
N PHE A 292 -6.71 -33.14 20.67
CA PHE A 292 -5.35 -33.47 21.14
C PHE A 292 -4.77 -34.74 20.48
N LYS A 293 -5.23 -35.10 19.27
CA LYS A 293 -4.77 -36.32 18.56
C LYS A 293 -3.56 -36.10 17.63
N SER A 294 -3.17 -34.86 17.36
CA SER A 294 -2.05 -34.54 16.47
C SER A 294 -0.77 -34.28 17.26
N GLY A 295 0.37 -34.73 16.74
CA GLY A 295 1.68 -34.39 17.30
C GLY A 295 1.90 -32.87 17.38
N LEU A 296 2.86 -32.44 18.20
CA LEU A 296 3.18 -31.03 18.43
C LEU A 296 3.40 -30.29 17.10
N PHE A 297 4.24 -30.85 16.23
CA PHE A 297 4.51 -30.33 14.89
C PHE A 297 3.24 -30.08 14.07
N ALA A 298 2.39 -31.10 13.90
CA ALA A 298 1.17 -31.00 13.08
C ALA A 298 0.17 -29.99 13.66
N THR A 299 0.12 -29.88 14.99
CA THR A 299 -0.76 -28.94 15.68
C THR A 299 -0.30 -27.50 15.47
N ILE A 300 1.00 -27.25 15.61
CA ILE A 300 1.60 -25.93 15.35
C ILE A 300 1.48 -25.57 13.87
N PHE A 301 1.82 -26.49 12.97
CA PHE A 301 1.68 -26.26 11.52
C PHE A 301 0.24 -25.91 11.14
N ALA A 302 -0.75 -26.70 11.57
CA ALA A 302 -2.16 -26.43 11.29
C ALA A 302 -2.67 -25.15 11.96
N LYS A 303 -2.08 -24.73 13.08
CA LYS A 303 -2.34 -23.43 13.72
C LYS A 303 -1.80 -22.31 12.84
N GLU A 304 -0.50 -22.32 12.52
CA GLU A 304 0.16 -21.26 11.75
C GLU A 304 -0.47 -21.12 10.36
N PHE A 305 -0.72 -22.23 9.68
CA PHE A 305 -1.38 -22.24 8.38
C PHE A 305 -2.76 -21.57 8.44
N ARG A 306 -3.60 -21.93 9.42
CA ARG A 306 -4.93 -21.32 9.60
C ARG A 306 -4.85 -19.85 9.99
N LEU A 307 -3.84 -19.43 10.76
CA LEU A 307 -3.65 -18.03 11.13
C LEU A 307 -3.26 -17.18 9.92
N LEU A 308 -2.33 -17.66 9.10
CA LEU A 308 -1.91 -16.98 7.87
C LEU A 308 -3.04 -16.91 6.83
N LEU A 309 -3.83 -17.98 6.67
CA LEU A 309 -5.02 -18.01 5.82
C LEU A 309 -6.13 -17.05 6.26
N ARG A 310 -6.16 -16.68 7.55
CA ARG A 310 -7.18 -15.77 8.10
C ARG A 310 -6.88 -14.30 7.84
N ASP A 311 -5.65 -13.92 7.49
CA ASP A 311 -5.31 -12.54 7.13
C ASP A 311 -4.60 -12.49 5.74
N PRO A 312 -5.31 -12.85 4.64
CA PRO A 312 -4.73 -12.98 3.31
C PRO A 312 -4.22 -11.65 2.76
N ALA A 313 -4.69 -10.56 3.35
CA ALA A 313 -4.41 -9.20 2.96
C ALA A 313 -2.95 -8.82 3.21
N LEU A 314 -2.37 -9.29 4.34
CA LEU A 314 -0.95 -9.13 4.64
C LEU A 314 -0.07 -9.94 3.68
N ALA A 315 -0.47 -11.18 3.37
CA ALA A 315 0.22 -12.01 2.40
C ALA A 315 0.23 -11.35 1.01
N PHE A 316 -0.92 -10.84 0.56
CA PHE A 316 -1.05 -10.16 -0.73
C PHE A 316 -0.23 -8.87 -0.78
N GLN A 317 -0.14 -8.11 0.30
CA GLN A 317 0.69 -6.90 0.36
C GLN A 317 2.19 -7.23 0.20
N ILE A 318 2.65 -8.33 0.80
CA ILE A 318 4.05 -8.79 0.66
C ILE A 318 4.29 -9.27 -0.78
N VAL A 319 3.39 -10.11 -1.32
CA VAL A 319 3.47 -10.61 -2.70
C VAL A 319 3.51 -9.45 -3.69
N LEU A 320 2.61 -8.46 -3.54
CA LEU A 320 2.57 -7.33 -4.46
C LEU A 320 3.84 -6.47 -4.37
N ARG A 321 4.36 -6.22 -3.17
CA ARG A 321 5.65 -5.50 -3.00
C ARG A 321 6.78 -6.15 -3.79
N LEU A 322 6.74 -7.47 -3.94
CA LEU A 322 7.74 -8.24 -4.65
C LEU A 322 7.46 -8.30 -6.16
N VAL A 323 6.18 -8.32 -6.58
CA VAL A 323 5.79 -8.11 -7.99
C VAL A 323 6.28 -6.75 -8.49
N TYR A 324 6.21 -5.70 -7.68
CA TYR A 324 6.75 -4.38 -8.04
C TYR A 324 8.28 -4.33 -8.14
N LEU A 325 8.99 -5.27 -7.52
CA LEU A 325 10.43 -5.38 -7.65
C LEU A 325 10.82 -6.01 -9.00
N ALA A 326 9.92 -6.76 -9.64
CA ALA A 326 10.21 -7.45 -10.89
C ALA A 326 10.67 -6.49 -12.00
N PRO A 327 10.07 -5.30 -12.23
CA PRO A 327 10.57 -4.38 -13.26
C PRO A 327 11.91 -3.72 -12.94
N LEU A 328 12.23 -3.50 -11.66
CA LEU A 328 13.58 -3.05 -11.27
C LEU A 328 14.64 -4.12 -11.64
N MET A 329 14.29 -5.39 -11.49
CA MET A 329 15.17 -6.50 -11.86
C MET A 329 15.27 -6.65 -13.38
N PHE A 330 14.18 -6.55 -14.13
CA PHE A 330 14.22 -6.60 -15.58
C PHE A 330 14.92 -5.37 -16.21
N LEU A 331 14.83 -4.20 -15.58
CA LEU A 331 15.50 -2.98 -16.07
C LEU A 331 17.01 -2.97 -15.72
N GLY A 332 17.39 -3.47 -14.55
CA GLY A 332 18.79 -3.48 -14.09
C GLY A 332 19.60 -4.68 -14.57
N LEU A 333 18.95 -5.83 -14.81
CA LEU A 333 19.61 -7.10 -15.13
C LEU A 333 19.14 -7.70 -16.47
N GLY A 334 17.98 -7.28 -17.02
CA GLY A 334 17.42 -7.86 -18.23
C GLY A 334 17.90 -7.15 -19.50
N GLY A 335 18.62 -7.88 -20.35
CA GLY A 335 19.07 -7.41 -21.65
C GLY A 335 17.93 -7.12 -22.63
N ARG A 336 17.43 -5.88 -22.62
CA ARG A 336 16.94 -5.15 -23.81
C ARG A 336 17.32 -3.66 -23.81
N GLY A 337 18.13 -3.23 -22.83
CA GLY A 337 18.63 -1.85 -22.69
C GLY A 337 20.17 -1.75 -22.64
N GLY A 338 20.91 -2.70 -23.21
CA GLY A 338 22.36 -2.61 -23.40
C GLY A 338 23.26 -3.53 -22.54
N SER A 339 22.71 -4.38 -21.67
CA SER A 339 23.47 -5.43 -20.97
C SER A 339 23.23 -6.81 -21.59
N ASN A 340 24.29 -7.57 -21.90
CA ASN A 340 24.26 -8.92 -22.50
C ASN A 340 23.84 -10.02 -21.52
N VAL A 341 22.92 -9.75 -20.58
CA VAL A 341 22.50 -10.73 -19.58
C VAL A 341 21.22 -11.45 -20.05
N PRO A 342 21.27 -12.79 -20.25
CA PRO A 342 20.15 -13.66 -20.55
C PRO A 342 18.96 -13.47 -19.63
N PHE A 343 17.77 -13.52 -20.23
CA PHE A 343 16.50 -13.42 -19.53
C PHE A 343 16.33 -14.52 -18.45
N ALA A 344 16.81 -15.74 -18.70
CA ALA A 344 16.81 -16.84 -17.75
C ALA A 344 17.58 -16.53 -16.45
N ALA A 345 18.76 -15.90 -16.57
CA ALA A 345 19.59 -15.53 -15.41
C ALA A 345 18.92 -14.46 -14.55
N SER A 346 18.27 -13.49 -15.19
CA SER A 346 17.49 -12.45 -14.51
C SER A 346 16.28 -13.03 -13.76
N LEU A 347 15.57 -13.98 -14.39
CA LEU A 347 14.45 -14.69 -13.76
C LEU A 347 14.91 -15.55 -12.59
N ALA A 348 16.05 -16.21 -12.70
CA ALA A 348 16.62 -17.01 -11.62
C ALA A 348 16.95 -16.15 -10.39
N PHE A 349 17.63 -15.02 -10.59
CA PHE A 349 17.90 -14.04 -9.54
C PHE A 349 16.61 -13.55 -8.88
N ALA A 350 15.64 -13.13 -9.70
CA ALA A 350 14.36 -12.61 -9.23
C ALA A 350 13.57 -13.65 -8.43
N SER A 351 13.54 -14.90 -8.88
CA SER A 351 12.88 -16.01 -8.17
C SER A 351 13.40 -16.17 -6.75
N VAL A 352 14.72 -16.31 -6.62
CA VAL A 352 15.36 -16.54 -5.32
C VAL A 352 15.14 -15.35 -4.38
N LEU A 353 15.26 -14.13 -4.89
CA LEU A 353 15.07 -12.92 -4.09
C LEU A 353 13.62 -12.81 -3.61
N VAL A 354 12.65 -12.91 -4.53
CA VAL A 354 11.22 -12.78 -4.21
C VAL A 354 10.79 -13.82 -3.18
N VAL A 355 11.13 -15.08 -3.40
CA VAL A 355 10.69 -16.17 -2.54
C VAL A 355 11.39 -16.12 -1.18
N GLY A 356 12.69 -15.80 -1.15
CA GLY A 356 13.40 -15.62 0.11
C GLY A 356 12.78 -14.50 0.97
N GLN A 357 12.41 -13.38 0.35
CA GLN A 357 11.71 -12.28 1.02
C GLN A 357 10.29 -12.66 1.49
N LEU A 358 9.59 -13.50 0.72
CA LEU A 358 8.29 -14.05 1.13
C LEU A 358 8.41 -14.92 2.36
N VAL A 359 9.34 -15.88 2.35
CA VAL A 359 9.53 -16.82 3.46
C VAL A 359 9.95 -16.07 4.72
N GLY A 360 10.87 -15.12 4.62
CA GLY A 360 11.23 -14.26 5.76
C GLY A 360 10.03 -13.48 6.30
N SER A 361 9.21 -12.90 5.42
CA SER A 361 8.01 -12.18 5.84
C SER A 361 6.95 -13.09 6.47
N PHE A 362 6.78 -14.32 5.98
CA PHE A 362 5.87 -15.31 6.59
C PHE A 362 6.40 -15.82 7.92
N ALA A 363 7.70 -16.09 8.03
CA ALA A 363 8.35 -16.46 9.28
C ALA A 363 8.13 -15.38 10.35
N TRP A 364 8.36 -14.11 10.00
CA TRP A 364 8.06 -12.97 10.88
C TRP A 364 6.58 -12.92 11.32
N LEU A 365 5.65 -13.22 10.41
CA LEU A 365 4.22 -13.28 10.74
C LEU A 365 3.92 -14.40 11.75
N THR A 366 4.54 -15.58 11.65
CA THR A 366 4.33 -16.66 12.62
C THR A 366 4.81 -16.29 14.03
N ILE A 367 5.84 -15.45 14.16
CA ILE A 367 6.33 -14.94 15.45
C ILE A 367 5.42 -13.85 15.98
N SER A 368 5.00 -12.93 15.10
CA SER A 368 4.16 -11.78 15.47
C SER A 368 2.68 -12.16 15.63
N ALA A 369 2.25 -13.34 15.21
CA ALA A 369 0.87 -13.82 15.37
C ALA A 369 0.60 -14.49 16.73
N GLU A 370 1.62 -14.57 17.60
CA GLU A 370 1.50 -15.16 18.92
C GLU A 370 0.97 -14.17 19.94
N ASP A 371 -0.28 -14.39 20.37
CA ASP A 371 -0.94 -13.59 21.40
C ASP A 371 -0.39 -13.87 22.81
N SER A 372 0.30 -15.00 23.01
CA SER A 372 0.84 -15.41 24.31
C SER A 372 2.16 -16.16 24.14
N PRO A 373 3.23 -15.45 23.70
CA PRO A 373 4.55 -16.08 23.55
C PRO A 373 5.06 -16.63 24.88
N ASP A 374 4.76 -15.97 25.99
CA ASP A 374 5.19 -16.37 27.33
C ASP A 374 4.70 -17.79 27.68
N LEU A 375 3.48 -18.15 27.29
CA LEU A 375 2.92 -19.49 27.50
C LEU A 375 3.68 -20.58 26.74
N LEU A 376 4.20 -20.27 25.55
CA LEU A 376 5.04 -21.19 24.79
C LEU A 376 6.46 -21.27 25.37
N THR A 377 6.95 -20.19 25.99
CA THR A 377 8.27 -20.21 26.64
C THR A 377 8.30 -21.04 27.92
N VAL A 378 7.19 -21.13 28.64
CA VAL A 378 7.07 -21.94 29.88
C VAL A 378 6.54 -23.35 29.62
N ALA A 379 6.10 -23.66 28.40
CA ALA A 379 5.64 -24.99 28.05
C ALA A 379 6.84 -25.98 28.03
N PRO A 380 6.64 -27.24 28.46
CA PRO A 380 7.68 -28.27 28.44
C PRO A 380 7.85 -28.82 27.02
N ILE A 381 8.23 -27.95 26.08
CA ILE A 381 8.41 -28.27 24.66
C ILE A 381 9.76 -27.72 24.19
N ASP A 382 10.40 -28.42 23.26
CA ASP A 382 11.63 -27.95 22.67
C ASP A 382 11.36 -26.78 21.70
N LYS A 383 12.12 -25.69 21.86
CA LYS A 383 12.02 -24.50 21.02
C LYS A 383 12.39 -24.80 19.56
N ALA A 384 13.32 -25.74 19.33
CA ALA A 384 13.72 -26.07 17.97
C ALA A 384 12.58 -26.74 17.17
N GLU A 385 11.78 -27.60 17.82
CA GLU A 385 10.62 -28.23 17.18
C GLU A 385 9.54 -27.21 16.79
N VAL A 386 9.28 -26.24 17.67
CA VAL A 386 8.36 -25.11 17.40
C VAL A 386 8.86 -24.27 16.22
N ASN A 387 10.15 -23.92 16.21
CA ASN A 387 10.74 -23.11 15.15
C ASN A 387 10.76 -23.84 13.81
N ARG A 388 11.01 -25.17 13.79
CA ARG A 388 10.92 -26.00 12.59
C ARG A 388 9.49 -26.02 12.02
N ALA A 389 8.48 -26.17 12.89
CA ALA A 389 7.08 -26.13 12.46
C ALA A 389 6.69 -24.78 11.86
N LYS A 390 7.14 -23.67 12.47
CA LYS A 390 6.93 -22.31 11.94
C LYS A 390 7.63 -22.08 10.61
N LEU A 391 8.89 -22.53 10.49
CA LEU A 391 9.66 -22.42 9.26
C LEU A 391 9.02 -23.20 8.10
N ILE A 392 8.61 -24.44 8.36
CA ILE A 392 7.95 -25.28 7.35
C ILE A 392 6.59 -24.69 6.95
N ALA A 393 5.83 -24.13 7.89
CA ALA A 393 4.60 -23.39 7.56
C ALA A 393 4.88 -22.19 6.65
N ALA A 394 5.92 -21.41 6.93
CA ALA A 394 6.33 -20.27 6.10
C ALA A 394 6.78 -20.69 4.69
N LEU A 395 7.60 -21.73 4.58
CA LEU A 395 8.05 -22.31 3.31
C LEU A 395 6.88 -22.86 2.49
N PHE A 396 5.98 -23.60 3.13
CA PHE A 396 4.81 -24.18 2.47
C PHE A 396 3.89 -23.10 1.91
N MET A 397 3.70 -21.99 2.62
CA MET A 397 2.91 -20.85 2.13
C MET A 397 3.58 -20.12 0.96
N ALA A 398 4.91 -20.07 0.91
CA ALA A 398 5.65 -19.48 -0.20
C ALA A 398 5.80 -20.42 -1.40
N ALA A 399 5.62 -21.73 -1.21
CA ALA A 399 5.86 -22.76 -2.22
C ALA A 399 5.11 -22.55 -3.56
N PRO A 400 3.83 -22.13 -3.59
CA PRO A 400 3.13 -21.90 -4.86
C PRO A 400 3.85 -20.86 -5.74
N ILE A 401 4.39 -19.80 -5.14
CA ILE A 401 5.16 -18.77 -5.86
C ILE A 401 6.59 -19.27 -6.13
N GLY A 402 7.17 -19.99 -5.18
CA GLY A 402 8.51 -20.57 -5.28
C GLY A 402 8.67 -21.65 -6.34
N ILE A 403 7.58 -22.22 -6.85
CA ILE A 403 7.60 -23.24 -7.91
C ILE A 403 7.35 -22.61 -9.28
N VAL A 404 6.48 -21.61 -9.39
CA VAL A 404 6.08 -21.01 -10.68
C VAL A 404 7.27 -20.36 -11.40
N LEU A 405 8.13 -19.61 -10.70
CA LEU A 405 9.25 -18.92 -11.33
C LEU A 405 10.37 -19.87 -11.78
N PRO A 406 10.81 -20.89 -11.00
CA PRO A 406 11.73 -21.90 -11.49
C PRO A 406 11.19 -22.68 -12.69
N ILE A 407 9.89 -22.97 -12.74
CA ILE A 407 9.27 -23.59 -13.93
C ILE A 407 9.49 -22.70 -15.16
N ALA A 408 9.26 -21.39 -15.05
CA ALA A 408 9.51 -20.46 -16.16
C ALA A 408 10.98 -20.46 -16.62
N VAL A 409 11.93 -20.70 -15.71
CA VAL A 409 13.36 -20.87 -16.03
C VAL A 409 13.63 -22.23 -16.68
N THR A 410 12.99 -23.32 -16.23
CA THR A 410 13.14 -24.66 -16.84
C THR A 410 12.73 -24.70 -18.30
N LEU A 411 11.73 -23.89 -18.69
CA LEU A 411 11.28 -23.77 -20.08
C LEU A 411 12.35 -23.17 -21.02
N GLN A 412 13.38 -22.51 -20.47
CA GLN A 412 14.52 -21.96 -21.22
C GLN A 412 15.78 -22.82 -21.04
N SER A 413 16.07 -23.24 -19.81
CA SER A 413 17.20 -24.11 -19.46
C SER A 413 16.78 -25.08 -18.36
N PRO A 414 16.68 -26.39 -18.64
CA PRO A 414 16.26 -27.40 -17.66
C PRO A 414 17.16 -27.42 -16.42
N ILE A 415 18.48 -27.37 -16.62
CA ILE A 415 19.48 -27.36 -15.55
C ILE A 415 19.40 -26.04 -14.78
N GLY A 416 19.24 -24.91 -15.49
CA GLY A 416 19.10 -23.61 -14.85
C GLY A 416 17.86 -23.50 -13.94
N GLY A 417 16.76 -24.15 -14.31
CA GLY A 417 15.57 -24.20 -13.46
C GLY A 417 15.76 -25.03 -12.19
N ILE A 418 16.51 -26.14 -12.24
CA ILE A 418 16.86 -26.93 -11.04
C ILE A 418 17.73 -26.10 -10.09
N VAL A 419 18.77 -25.45 -10.61
CA VAL A 419 19.65 -24.56 -9.82
C VAL A 419 18.83 -23.45 -9.17
N THR A 420 17.90 -22.84 -9.91
CA THR A 420 17.01 -21.80 -9.39
C THR A 420 16.13 -22.33 -8.27
N LEU A 421 15.55 -23.52 -8.42
CA LEU A 421 14.69 -24.13 -7.39
C LEU A 421 15.47 -24.43 -6.11
N VAL A 422 16.66 -25.04 -6.23
CA VAL A 422 17.54 -25.34 -5.08
C VAL A 422 17.93 -24.06 -4.35
N MET A 423 18.39 -23.04 -5.08
CA MET A 423 18.77 -21.75 -4.48
C MET A 423 17.58 -21.03 -3.86
N THR A 424 16.39 -21.18 -4.44
CA THR A 424 15.14 -20.63 -3.91
C THR A 424 14.81 -21.24 -2.54
N VAL A 425 14.94 -22.56 -2.40
CA VAL A 425 14.74 -23.26 -1.13
C VAL A 425 15.78 -22.84 -0.10
N ILE A 426 17.07 -22.79 -0.48
CA ILE A 426 18.17 -22.39 0.42
C ILE A 426 17.95 -20.96 0.92
N ALA A 427 17.67 -20.01 0.02
CA ALA A 427 17.42 -18.62 0.39
C ALA A 427 16.20 -18.48 1.30
N GLY A 428 15.12 -19.24 1.02
CA GLY A 428 13.94 -19.29 1.88
C GLY A 428 14.24 -19.79 3.28
N VAL A 429 14.97 -20.90 3.39
CA VAL A 429 15.38 -21.48 4.69
C VAL A 429 16.23 -20.48 5.48
N LEU A 430 17.27 -19.91 4.86
CA LEU A 430 18.15 -18.96 5.55
C LEU A 430 17.41 -17.70 6.00
N ALA A 431 16.60 -17.10 5.11
CA ALA A 431 15.81 -15.92 5.45
C ALA A 431 14.79 -16.21 6.56
N GLY A 432 14.15 -17.38 6.53
CA GLY A 432 13.22 -17.81 7.57
C GLY A 432 13.90 -18.06 8.93
N VAL A 433 15.08 -18.70 8.93
CA VAL A 433 15.87 -18.93 10.16
C VAL A 433 16.35 -17.61 10.77
N ILE A 434 16.81 -16.67 9.94
CA ILE A 434 17.20 -15.33 10.39
C ILE A 434 16.03 -14.64 11.08
N GLU A 435 14.84 -14.63 10.46
CA GLU A 435 13.66 -14.00 11.05
C GLU A 435 13.19 -14.72 12.32
N LEU A 436 13.24 -16.04 12.38
CA LEU A 436 12.93 -16.80 13.60
C LEU A 436 13.93 -16.58 14.74
N SER A 437 15.20 -16.30 14.41
CA SER A 437 16.26 -16.10 15.41
C SER A 437 16.28 -14.68 15.98
N PHE A 438 16.00 -13.67 15.15
CA PHE A 438 16.09 -12.26 15.52
C PHE A 438 14.73 -11.56 15.67
N GLY A 439 13.64 -12.24 15.30
CA GLY A 439 12.27 -11.71 15.38
C GLY A 439 11.77 -11.58 16.82
N LYS A 440 11.15 -10.44 17.13
CA LYS A 440 10.53 -10.20 18.43
C LYS A 440 9.00 -10.36 18.33
N PRO A 441 8.35 -11.10 19.26
CA PRO A 441 6.90 -11.22 19.30
C PRO A 441 6.24 -9.84 19.43
N MET A 442 5.14 -9.64 18.71
CA MET A 442 4.35 -8.41 18.81
C MET A 442 2.86 -8.74 18.87
N PRO A 443 2.03 -7.97 19.58
CA PRO A 443 0.59 -8.22 19.63
C PRO A 443 -0.06 -8.05 18.25
N ARG A 444 -1.07 -8.87 17.91
CA ARG A 444 -1.76 -8.81 16.61
C ARG A 444 -2.33 -7.44 16.22
N LYS A 445 -2.76 -6.64 17.21
CA LYS A 445 -3.23 -5.26 17.00
C LYS A 445 -2.15 -4.34 16.41
N SER A 446 -0.89 -4.76 16.43
CA SER A 446 0.26 -4.02 15.92
C SER A 446 0.81 -4.53 14.57
N PHE A 447 0.17 -5.51 13.93
CA PHE A 447 0.62 -6.04 12.62
C PHE A 447 0.80 -4.98 11.53
N ASN A 448 -0.04 -3.94 11.54
CA ASN A 448 0.06 -2.82 10.59
C ASN A 448 1.29 -1.92 10.82
N ARG A 449 2.03 -2.11 11.93
CA ARG A 449 3.21 -1.34 12.33
C ARG A 449 4.53 -2.07 12.02
N ARG A 450 4.62 -2.68 10.82
CA ARG A 450 5.85 -3.33 10.30
C ARG A 450 7.13 -2.47 10.43
N ARG A 451 7.03 -1.14 10.56
CA ARG A 451 8.19 -0.24 10.65
C ARG A 451 8.97 -0.27 11.99
N GLY A 452 8.58 -1.07 12.98
CA GLY A 452 9.10 -0.94 14.35
C GLY A 452 9.99 -2.06 14.90
N SER A 453 9.98 -3.26 14.33
CA SER A 453 10.58 -4.45 14.93
C SER A 453 11.45 -5.21 13.92
N GLY A 454 12.74 -5.37 14.22
CA GLY A 454 13.64 -6.27 13.48
C GLY A 454 14.39 -5.69 12.27
N VAL A 455 14.86 -4.43 12.32
CA VAL A 455 15.66 -3.82 11.22
C VAL A 455 16.87 -4.70 10.84
N ILE A 456 17.52 -5.30 11.84
CA ILE A 456 18.68 -6.19 11.65
C ILE A 456 18.28 -7.48 10.92
N ALA A 457 17.18 -8.13 11.34
CA ALA A 457 16.66 -9.34 10.69
C ALA A 457 16.29 -9.07 9.23
N GLY A 458 15.63 -7.93 8.97
CA GLY A 458 15.27 -7.51 7.63
C GLY A 458 16.47 -7.22 6.73
N ILE A 459 17.50 -6.52 7.23
CA ILE A 459 18.73 -6.25 6.48
C ILE A 459 19.45 -7.57 6.17
N LEU A 460 19.64 -8.43 7.17
CA LEU A 460 20.34 -9.70 7.00
C LEU A 460 19.59 -10.63 6.05
N GLY A 461 18.25 -10.67 6.14
CA GLY A 461 17.40 -11.38 5.21
C GLY A 461 17.56 -10.86 3.78
N ILE A 462 17.56 -9.54 3.57
CA ILE A 462 17.82 -8.94 2.24
C ILE A 462 19.19 -9.34 1.71
N VAL A 463 20.25 -9.16 2.50
CA VAL A 463 21.62 -9.50 2.09
C VAL A 463 21.75 -10.96 1.67
N VAL A 464 21.24 -11.88 2.48
CA VAL A 464 21.29 -13.32 2.16
C VAL A 464 20.53 -13.64 0.88
N THR A 465 19.34 -13.07 0.69
CA THR A 465 18.55 -13.31 -0.53
C THR A 465 19.20 -12.71 -1.78
N ILE A 466 19.93 -11.60 -1.66
CA ILE A 466 20.73 -11.01 -2.75
C ILE A 466 21.91 -11.91 -3.09
N ILE A 467 22.63 -12.43 -2.09
CA ILE A 467 23.77 -13.34 -2.29
C ILE A 467 23.30 -14.62 -2.99
N CYS A 468 22.29 -15.30 -2.45
CA CYS A 468 21.75 -16.51 -3.05
C CYS A 468 21.16 -16.26 -4.44
N GLY A 469 20.47 -15.14 -4.64
CA GLY A 469 19.96 -14.75 -5.95
C GLY A 469 21.08 -14.49 -6.95
N GLY A 470 22.16 -13.83 -6.52
CA GLY A 470 23.35 -13.58 -7.32
C GLY A 470 24.00 -14.88 -7.78
N ILE A 471 24.18 -15.84 -6.87
CA ILE A 471 24.71 -17.17 -7.20
C ILE A 471 23.81 -17.88 -8.22
N ALA A 472 22.48 -17.87 -8.02
CA ALA A 472 21.54 -18.49 -8.96
C ALA A 472 21.60 -17.83 -10.35
N GLY A 473 21.60 -16.50 -10.41
CA GLY A 473 21.68 -15.75 -11.66
C GLY A 473 22.98 -16.01 -12.41
N VAL A 474 24.13 -15.98 -11.73
CA VAL A 474 25.44 -16.25 -12.32
C VAL A 474 25.59 -17.69 -12.79
N SER A 475 25.12 -18.66 -12.00
CA SER A 475 25.15 -20.07 -12.42
C SER A 475 24.29 -20.31 -13.66
N VAL A 476 23.09 -19.72 -13.71
CA VAL A 476 22.21 -19.83 -14.90
C VAL A 476 22.78 -19.08 -16.09
N TYR A 477 23.52 -17.99 -15.87
CA TYR A 477 24.23 -17.27 -16.94
C TYR A 477 25.27 -18.16 -17.62
N PHE A 478 26.16 -18.79 -16.85
CA PHE A 478 27.19 -19.67 -17.40
C PHE A 478 26.62 -20.94 -18.02
N LEU A 479 25.57 -21.51 -17.44
CA LEU A 479 24.87 -22.66 -18.00
C LEU A 479 24.09 -22.36 -19.28
N GLY A 480 23.83 -21.09 -19.59
CA GLY A 480 23.21 -20.67 -20.85
C GLY A 480 24.23 -20.37 -21.97
N GLN A 481 25.53 -20.38 -21.67
CA GLN A 481 26.62 -20.21 -22.64
C GLN A 481 27.28 -21.53 -23.05
N ALA A 482 27.11 -22.58 -22.24
CA ALA A 482 27.48 -23.96 -22.54
C ALA A 482 26.34 -24.66 -23.29
#